data_AF-A0A1R2CAA0-F1
#
_entry.id   AF-A0A1R2CAA0-F1
#
_cell.length_a   1.000
_cell.length_b   1.000
_cell.length_c   1.000
_cell.angle_alpha   90.00
_cell.angle_beta   90.00
_cell.angle_gamma   90.00
#
_symmetry.space_group_name_H-M   'P 1'
#
loop_
_entity.id
_entity.type
_entity.pdbx_description
1 polymer ?
#
loop_
_entity_poly.entity_id
_entity_poly.type
_entity_poly.pdbx_seq_one_letter_code
_entity_poly.pdbx_strand_id
1 'polypeptide(L)'
;MSLESTAPLPVGTESYIARLQDQEDTYIKKIKLEKTKGKDLDRRIAEVQKRIAEKRISLAMPKDNQIKETNETILLKIKKAEHKIDKTLQKYNEVLARNKHLRDEIDELRKERKISEDIIKSLDIEFATLKEEEHKLNDAQQKFKGISRKGNSMLRAKRDIKKEAQAEIDNFEKEWKEVNKILEKDINSEDLFMQYEKISTPATEEKESEGTETRGSPNDGNNERSCVRDAVKKVEMFSEAFKKLQEVAGTNDVEDLVKIFVEAEKHNYSLFSHVNDLTNDIQTLDAQIQEMKDEIAYYASIGKVTASQKENTLSQLGSKLTLAENRANSYEKRLEKTMKIMKDFKIGVQGLLEKVGAGDLVTEEGVSEANLMQFLGVIELRTNEILQMFKLCQKSANDSPIESTPIEDEDKKPLKIVPPEILAKDQEEDEKEAALSVLSQQELLTKAKLMLENPKK
;
A
#
# COMPACT_ATOMS: atom_id res chain seq x y z
N MET A 1 -20.30 -74.50 113.39
CA MET A 1 -20.33 -74.78 114.83
C MET A 1 -21.66 -74.28 115.37
N SER A 2 -22.27 -75.04 116.26
CA SER A 2 -23.57 -74.73 116.87
C SER A 2 -23.49 -73.55 117.83
N LEU A 3 -24.60 -72.86 118.04
CA LEU A 3 -25.20 -72.67 119.36
C LEU A 3 -26.58 -72.00 119.21
N GLU A 4 -27.63 -72.74 119.56
CA GLU A 4 -28.94 -72.16 119.85
C GLU A 4 -28.86 -71.42 121.20
N SER A 5 -29.51 -70.27 121.30
CA SER A 5 -29.99 -69.77 122.58
C SER A 5 -31.20 -68.86 122.35
N THR A 6 -32.38 -69.41 122.64
CA THR A 6 -33.66 -68.71 122.58
C THR A 6 -33.89 -67.93 123.87
N ALA A 7 -34.16 -66.63 123.76
CA ALA A 7 -34.71 -65.80 124.82
C ALA A 7 -35.82 -64.90 124.23
N PRO A 8 -36.96 -64.72 124.91
CA PRO A 8 -38.15 -64.13 124.30
C PRO A 8 -38.07 -62.59 124.21
N LEU A 9 -38.62 -62.05 123.12
CA LEU A 9 -38.61 -60.62 122.82
C LEU A 9 -39.60 -59.83 123.73
N PRO A 10 -39.23 -58.64 124.22
CA PRO A 10 -40.17 -57.75 124.90
C PRO A 10 -41.06 -57.01 123.87
N VAL A 11 -42.34 -56.85 124.20
CA VAL A 11 -43.47 -56.48 123.30
C VAL A 11 -43.39 -55.08 122.65
N GLY A 12 -42.25 -54.38 122.77
CA GLY A 12 -41.93 -53.16 122.02
C GLY A 12 -40.98 -53.36 120.83
N THR A 13 -40.19 -54.44 120.81
CA THR A 13 -39.17 -54.63 119.77
C THR A 13 -39.75 -55.06 118.42
N GLU A 14 -40.85 -55.83 118.40
CA GLU A 14 -41.50 -56.24 117.15
C GLU A 14 -42.00 -55.05 116.33
N SER A 15 -42.54 -54.01 116.97
CA SER A 15 -42.97 -52.79 116.26
C SER A 15 -41.80 -52.01 115.67
N TYR A 16 -40.64 -52.02 116.35
CA TYR A 16 -39.41 -51.40 115.84
C TYR A 16 -38.78 -52.22 114.71
N ILE A 17 -38.77 -53.55 114.84
CA ILE A 17 -38.32 -54.49 113.80
C ILE A 17 -39.20 -54.37 112.56
N ALA A 18 -40.53 -54.30 112.69
CA ALA A 18 -41.45 -54.10 111.57
C ALA A 18 -41.20 -52.75 110.85
N ARG A 19 -40.96 -51.66 111.59
CA ARG A 19 -40.59 -50.36 110.98
C ARG A 19 -39.23 -50.41 110.27
N LEU A 20 -38.25 -51.13 110.82
CA LEU A 20 -36.96 -51.34 110.15
C LEU A 20 -37.11 -52.21 108.90
N GLN A 21 -37.96 -53.24 108.94
CA GLN A 21 -38.30 -54.05 107.76
C GLN A 21 -39.00 -53.21 106.69
N ASP A 22 -40.00 -52.39 107.04
CA ASP A 22 -40.63 -51.46 106.08
C ASP A 22 -39.63 -50.46 105.47
N GLN A 23 -38.68 -49.97 106.26
CA GLN A 23 -37.59 -49.11 105.77
C GLN A 23 -36.65 -49.89 104.85
N GLU A 24 -36.21 -51.09 105.25
CA GLU A 24 -35.37 -51.98 104.44
C GLU A 24 -36.04 -52.29 103.11
N ASP A 25 -37.32 -52.67 103.13
CA ASP A 25 -38.13 -52.97 101.95
C ASP A 25 -38.30 -51.73 101.04
N THR A 26 -38.42 -50.54 101.64
CA THR A 26 -38.42 -49.25 100.92
C THR A 26 -37.05 -48.95 100.29
N TYR A 27 -35.95 -49.20 100.98
CA TYR A 27 -34.60 -49.05 100.43
C TYR A 27 -34.31 -50.10 99.35
N ILE A 28 -34.76 -51.35 99.51
CA ILE A 28 -34.70 -52.41 98.51
C ILE A 28 -35.48 -52.01 97.25
N LYS A 29 -36.70 -51.45 97.40
CA LYS A 29 -37.48 -50.92 96.27
C LYS A 29 -36.75 -49.76 95.58
N LYS A 30 -36.17 -48.81 96.32
CA LYS A 30 -35.35 -47.73 95.76
C LYS A 30 -34.09 -48.25 95.04
N ILE A 31 -33.35 -49.18 95.64
CA ILE A 31 -32.16 -49.81 95.04
C ILE A 31 -32.52 -50.59 93.77
N LYS A 32 -33.65 -51.31 93.75
CA LYS A 32 -34.15 -51.97 92.54
C LYS A 32 -34.46 -50.96 91.43
N LEU A 33 -35.10 -49.84 91.77
CA LEU A 33 -35.47 -48.78 90.83
C LEU A 33 -34.25 -48.00 90.29
N GLU A 34 -33.24 -47.73 91.11
CA GLU A 34 -31.97 -47.17 90.66
C GLU A 34 -31.16 -48.18 89.82
N LYS A 35 -31.21 -49.48 90.15
CA LYS A 35 -30.59 -50.54 89.30
C LYS A 35 -31.28 -50.67 87.94
N THR A 36 -32.60 -50.47 87.83
CA THR A 36 -33.27 -50.43 86.51
C THR A 36 -32.90 -49.18 85.72
N LYS A 37 -32.90 -48.00 86.36
CA LYS A 37 -32.40 -46.76 85.73
C LYS A 37 -30.96 -46.88 85.24
N GLY A 38 -30.08 -47.49 86.03
CA GLY A 38 -28.70 -47.76 85.64
C GLY A 38 -28.62 -48.56 84.34
N LYS A 39 -29.35 -49.69 84.26
CA LYS A 39 -29.41 -50.51 83.03
C LYS A 39 -29.99 -49.75 81.82
N ASP A 40 -30.99 -48.91 82.03
CA ASP A 40 -31.57 -48.09 80.96
C ASP A 40 -30.58 -47.01 80.46
N LEU A 41 -29.80 -46.42 81.37
CA LEU A 41 -28.71 -45.50 81.04
C LEU A 41 -27.55 -46.22 80.33
N ASP A 42 -27.13 -47.40 80.80
CA ASP A 42 -26.10 -48.21 80.14
C ASP A 42 -26.51 -48.58 78.71
N ARG A 43 -27.77 -48.96 78.51
CA ARG A 43 -28.33 -49.19 77.17
C ARG A 43 -28.30 -47.92 76.33
N ARG A 44 -28.70 -46.77 76.88
CA ARG A 44 -28.68 -45.47 76.19
C ARG A 44 -27.25 -45.07 75.81
N ILE A 45 -26.28 -45.33 76.68
CA ILE A 45 -24.84 -45.10 76.45
C ILE A 45 -24.35 -46.00 75.31
N ALA A 46 -24.66 -47.29 75.32
CA ALA A 46 -24.31 -48.22 74.24
C ALA A 46 -24.92 -47.81 72.89
N GLU A 47 -26.19 -47.40 72.86
CA GLU A 47 -26.86 -46.88 71.65
C GLU A 47 -26.19 -45.60 71.12
N VAL A 48 -25.79 -44.68 72.01
CA VAL A 48 -25.06 -43.45 71.64
C VAL A 48 -23.64 -43.75 71.17
N GLN A 49 -22.92 -44.65 71.84
CA GLN A 49 -21.58 -45.10 71.44
C GLN A 49 -21.61 -45.77 70.06
N LYS A 50 -22.62 -46.61 69.78
CA LYS A 50 -22.83 -47.18 68.44
C LYS A 50 -23.05 -46.10 67.39
N ARG A 51 -23.93 -45.12 67.65
CA ARG A 51 -24.14 -43.98 66.73
C ARG A 51 -22.87 -43.13 66.53
N ILE A 52 -22.04 -42.98 67.57
CA ILE A 52 -20.75 -42.30 67.47
C ILE A 52 -19.78 -43.13 66.61
N ALA A 53 -19.73 -44.44 66.77
CA ALA A 53 -18.91 -45.33 65.94
C ALA A 53 -19.35 -45.31 64.46
N GLU A 54 -20.65 -45.41 64.19
CA GLU A 54 -21.23 -45.29 62.84
C GLU A 54 -20.88 -43.93 62.20
N LYS A 55 -21.03 -42.82 62.94
CA LYS A 55 -20.62 -41.49 62.46
C LYS A 55 -19.11 -41.40 62.26
N ARG A 56 -18.29 -41.93 63.18
CA ARG A 56 -16.82 -41.96 63.06
C ARG A 56 -16.39 -42.74 61.83
N ILE A 57 -17.00 -43.89 61.53
CA ILE A 57 -16.73 -44.62 60.28
C ILE A 57 -17.15 -43.77 59.08
N SER A 58 -18.34 -43.15 59.10
CA SER A 58 -18.81 -42.28 58.02
C SER A 58 -17.97 -41.00 57.82
N LEU A 59 -17.22 -40.55 58.83
CA LEU A 59 -16.29 -39.41 58.82
C LEU A 59 -14.82 -39.83 58.54
N ALA A 60 -14.43 -41.06 58.91
CA ALA A 60 -13.10 -41.62 58.68
C ALA A 60 -12.95 -42.26 57.28
N MET A 61 -14.07 -42.58 56.62
CA MET A 61 -14.09 -42.69 55.16
C MET A 61 -13.53 -41.37 54.59
N PRO A 62 -12.55 -41.40 53.65
CA PRO A 62 -11.77 -40.23 53.23
C PRO A 62 -12.55 -39.28 52.29
N LYS A 63 -13.73 -38.85 52.74
CA LYS A 63 -14.62 -37.92 52.03
C LYS A 63 -13.96 -36.56 51.82
N ASP A 64 -13.15 -36.09 52.77
CA ASP A 64 -12.45 -34.81 52.61
C ASP A 64 -11.40 -34.85 51.49
N ASN A 65 -10.74 -35.99 51.27
CA ASN A 65 -9.84 -36.17 50.12
C ASN A 65 -10.64 -36.33 48.82
N GLN A 66 -11.70 -37.14 48.82
CA GLN A 66 -12.58 -37.29 47.64
C GLN A 66 -13.27 -35.96 47.25
N ILE A 67 -13.64 -35.12 48.22
CA ILE A 67 -14.21 -33.79 47.98
C ILE A 67 -13.13 -32.83 47.45
N LYS A 68 -11.89 -32.90 47.96
CA LYS A 68 -10.77 -32.13 47.39
C LYS A 68 -10.44 -32.57 45.96
N GLU A 69 -10.32 -33.86 45.68
CA GLU A 69 -10.10 -34.41 44.34
C GLU A 69 -11.24 -34.06 43.37
N THR A 70 -12.51 -34.12 43.82
CA THR A 70 -13.64 -33.68 42.97
C THR A 70 -13.61 -32.16 42.74
N ASN A 71 -13.28 -31.34 43.74
CA ASN A 71 -13.10 -29.89 43.57
C ASN A 71 -11.91 -29.56 42.64
N GLU A 72 -10.76 -30.22 42.78
CA GLU A 72 -9.59 -30.03 41.91
C GLU A 72 -9.89 -30.45 40.47
N THR A 73 -10.58 -31.58 40.26
CA THR A 73 -11.00 -31.99 38.91
C THR A 73 -12.07 -31.06 38.32
N ILE A 74 -12.93 -30.45 39.13
CA ILE A 74 -13.86 -29.38 38.70
C ILE A 74 -13.07 -28.11 38.32
N LEU A 75 -12.12 -27.67 39.14
CA LEU A 75 -11.27 -26.50 38.85
C LEU A 75 -10.43 -26.71 37.57
N LEU A 76 -9.91 -27.92 37.33
CA LEU A 76 -9.23 -28.26 36.09
C LEU A 76 -10.16 -28.26 34.88
N LYS A 77 -11.43 -28.66 35.03
CA LYS A 77 -12.45 -28.55 33.98
C LYS A 77 -12.80 -27.09 33.68
N ILE A 78 -12.94 -26.25 34.72
CA ILE A 78 -13.17 -24.81 34.59
C ILE A 78 -12.00 -24.16 33.83
N LYS A 79 -10.75 -24.36 34.27
CA LYS A 79 -9.55 -23.83 33.58
C LYS A 79 -9.45 -24.27 32.12
N LYS A 80 -9.82 -25.52 31.80
CA LYS A 80 -9.87 -26.03 30.42
C LYS A 80 -10.98 -25.37 29.60
N ALA A 81 -12.11 -25.03 30.22
CA ALA A 81 -13.21 -24.31 29.58
C ALA A 81 -12.86 -22.83 29.35
N GLU A 82 -12.26 -22.16 30.33
CA GLU A 82 -11.74 -20.79 30.25
C GLU A 82 -10.73 -20.66 29.11
N HIS A 83 -9.65 -21.45 29.11
CA HIS A 83 -8.67 -21.46 28.02
C HIS A 83 -9.29 -21.79 26.65
N LYS A 84 -10.34 -22.62 26.60
CA LYS A 84 -11.07 -22.89 25.35
C LYS A 84 -11.85 -21.65 24.89
N ILE A 85 -12.50 -20.93 25.82
CA ILE A 85 -13.19 -19.66 25.54
C ILE A 85 -12.20 -18.61 25.04
N ASP A 86 -11.09 -18.40 25.75
CA ASP A 86 -10.04 -17.44 25.36
C ASP A 86 -9.49 -17.74 23.96
N LYS A 87 -9.19 -19.01 23.68
CA LYS A 87 -8.73 -19.44 22.35
C LYS A 87 -9.80 -19.29 21.26
N THR A 88 -11.09 -19.35 21.59
CA THR A 88 -12.16 -19.02 20.64
C THR A 88 -12.35 -17.51 20.47
N LEU A 89 -12.17 -16.70 21.52
CA LEU A 89 -12.21 -15.24 21.46
C LEU A 89 -11.05 -14.68 20.65
N GLN A 90 -9.84 -15.21 20.82
CA GLN A 90 -8.67 -14.87 20.00
C GLN A 90 -8.96 -15.15 18.51
N LYS A 91 -9.42 -16.36 18.18
CA LYS A 91 -9.82 -16.72 16.80
C LYS A 91 -10.94 -15.84 16.25
N TYR A 92 -11.92 -15.48 17.07
CA TYR A 92 -13.00 -14.59 16.69
C TYR A 92 -12.48 -13.19 16.37
N ASN A 93 -11.61 -12.64 17.22
CA ASN A 93 -10.98 -11.34 17.00
C ASN A 93 -10.06 -11.33 15.75
N GLU A 94 -9.31 -12.42 15.51
CA GLU A 94 -8.55 -12.59 14.27
C GLU A 94 -9.47 -12.61 13.03
N VAL A 95 -10.60 -13.32 13.10
CA VAL A 95 -11.57 -13.37 11.99
C VAL A 95 -12.24 -12.02 11.78
N LEU A 96 -12.55 -11.26 12.84
CA LEU A 96 -13.02 -9.88 12.74
C LEU A 96 -11.98 -8.96 12.10
N ALA A 97 -10.70 -9.07 12.49
CA ALA A 97 -9.61 -8.29 11.91
C ALA A 97 -9.43 -8.61 10.41
N ARG A 98 -9.44 -9.90 10.02
CA ARG A 98 -9.43 -10.31 8.61
C ARG A 98 -10.69 -9.82 7.86
N ASN A 99 -11.88 -9.90 8.47
CA ASN A 99 -13.11 -9.43 7.84
C ASN A 99 -13.13 -7.91 7.67
N LYS A 100 -12.53 -7.15 8.60
CA LYS A 100 -12.32 -5.72 8.43
C LYS A 100 -11.37 -5.45 7.25
N HIS A 101 -10.21 -6.09 7.22
CA HIS A 101 -9.24 -5.90 6.14
C HIS A 101 -9.83 -6.22 4.75
N LEU A 102 -10.60 -7.31 4.63
CA LEU A 102 -11.32 -7.65 3.39
C LEU A 102 -12.41 -6.63 3.02
N ARG A 103 -13.04 -5.95 3.98
CA ARG A 103 -13.98 -4.84 3.68
C ARG A 103 -13.24 -3.61 3.18
N ASP A 104 -12.13 -3.27 3.84
CA ASP A 104 -11.28 -2.15 3.45
C ASP A 104 -10.74 -2.36 2.01
N GLU A 105 -10.26 -3.58 1.69
CA GLU A 105 -9.84 -4.00 0.34
C GLU A 105 -11.00 -3.95 -0.69
N ILE A 106 -12.19 -4.44 -0.34
CA ILE A 106 -13.37 -4.34 -1.21
C ILE A 106 -13.73 -2.88 -1.50
N ASP A 107 -13.61 -1.98 -0.52
CA ASP A 107 -13.92 -0.56 -0.70
C ASP A 107 -12.80 0.20 -1.43
N GLU A 108 -11.55 -0.28 -1.39
CA GLU A 108 -10.47 0.17 -2.28
C GLU A 108 -10.74 -0.24 -3.74
N LEU A 109 -10.98 -1.53 -3.99
CA LEU A 109 -11.32 -2.05 -5.32
C LEU A 109 -12.58 -1.39 -5.92
N ARG A 110 -13.56 -1.00 -5.09
CA ARG A 110 -14.73 -0.22 -5.52
C ARG A 110 -14.37 1.20 -5.96
N LYS A 111 -13.42 1.87 -5.28
CA LYS A 111 -12.94 3.19 -5.70
C LYS A 111 -12.17 3.10 -7.01
N GLU A 112 -11.25 2.14 -7.12
CA GLU A 112 -10.50 1.87 -8.36
C GLU A 112 -11.42 1.55 -9.54
N ARG A 113 -12.42 0.68 -9.33
CA ARG A 113 -13.45 0.40 -10.34
C ARG A 113 -14.20 1.68 -10.74
N LYS A 114 -14.61 2.52 -9.79
CA LYS A 114 -15.29 3.77 -10.11
C LYS A 114 -14.41 4.71 -10.94
N ILE A 115 -13.15 4.89 -10.55
CA ILE A 115 -12.17 5.69 -11.32
C ILE A 115 -12.02 5.12 -12.73
N SER A 116 -11.94 3.80 -12.86
CA SER A 116 -11.85 3.12 -14.16
C SER A 116 -13.10 3.32 -15.02
N GLU A 117 -14.30 3.23 -14.44
CA GLU A 117 -15.57 3.51 -15.13
C GLU A 117 -15.68 4.98 -15.55
N ASP A 118 -15.19 5.92 -14.75
CA ASP A 118 -15.21 7.35 -15.08
C ASP A 118 -14.18 7.69 -16.18
N ILE A 119 -13.01 7.02 -16.19
CA ILE A 119 -12.04 7.09 -17.30
C ILE A 119 -12.63 6.51 -18.60
N ILE A 120 -13.28 5.34 -18.53
CA ILE A 120 -13.91 4.72 -19.71
C ILE A 120 -14.97 5.65 -20.31
N LYS A 121 -15.81 6.30 -19.48
CA LYS A 121 -16.79 7.29 -19.95
C LYS A 121 -16.13 8.50 -20.62
N SER A 122 -15.00 8.99 -20.11
CA SER A 122 -14.24 10.08 -20.75
C SER A 122 -13.76 9.64 -22.14
N LEU A 123 -13.14 8.46 -22.22
CA LEU A 123 -12.65 7.89 -23.48
C LEU A 123 -13.78 7.61 -24.48
N ASP A 124 -14.95 7.15 -24.03
CA ASP A 124 -16.13 6.96 -24.88
C ASP A 124 -16.64 8.30 -25.46
N ILE A 125 -16.61 9.38 -24.67
CA ILE A 125 -16.96 10.74 -25.12
C ILE A 125 -15.93 11.26 -26.13
N GLU A 126 -14.64 11.16 -25.81
CA GLU A 126 -13.54 11.55 -26.70
C GLU A 126 -13.58 10.77 -28.03
N PHE A 127 -13.83 9.47 -27.98
CA PHE A 127 -14.00 8.62 -29.15
C PHE A 127 -15.22 9.03 -29.99
N ALA A 128 -16.34 9.39 -29.34
CA ALA A 128 -17.51 9.93 -30.05
C ALA A 128 -17.19 11.26 -30.74
N THR A 129 -16.46 12.17 -30.11
CA THR A 129 -16.06 13.45 -30.74
C THR A 129 -15.10 13.24 -31.91
N LEU A 130 -14.09 12.37 -31.75
CA LEU A 130 -13.15 12.05 -32.82
C LEU A 130 -13.84 11.41 -34.04
N LYS A 131 -14.86 10.56 -33.79
CA LYS A 131 -15.67 9.96 -34.85
C LYS A 131 -16.56 10.99 -35.58
N GLU A 132 -17.02 12.03 -34.89
CA GLU A 132 -17.73 13.15 -35.52
C GLU A 132 -16.77 14.00 -36.38
N GLU A 133 -15.54 14.21 -35.91
CA GLU A 133 -14.47 14.88 -36.69
C GLU A 133 -14.05 14.06 -37.92
N GLU A 134 -13.92 12.74 -37.79
CA GLU A 134 -13.68 11.82 -38.91
C GLU A 134 -14.78 11.95 -39.97
N HIS A 135 -16.05 11.99 -39.56
CA HIS A 135 -17.18 12.18 -40.48
C HIS A 135 -17.09 13.54 -41.21
N LYS A 136 -16.84 14.63 -40.48
CA LYS A 136 -16.67 15.97 -41.06
C LYS A 136 -15.51 16.02 -42.05
N LEU A 137 -14.39 15.38 -41.73
CA LEU A 137 -13.22 15.29 -42.60
C LEU A 137 -13.52 14.46 -43.85
N ASN A 138 -14.24 13.34 -43.71
CA ASN A 138 -14.62 12.51 -44.84
C ASN A 138 -15.63 13.22 -45.78
N ASP A 139 -16.59 13.97 -45.24
CA ASP A 139 -17.52 14.81 -46.01
C ASP A 139 -16.76 15.92 -46.78
N ALA A 140 -15.80 16.59 -46.12
CA ALA A 140 -14.93 17.57 -46.77
C ALA A 140 -14.08 16.93 -47.88
N GLN A 141 -13.53 15.75 -47.63
CA GLN A 141 -12.78 14.97 -48.61
C GLN A 141 -13.66 14.54 -49.80
N GLN A 142 -14.92 14.15 -49.58
CA GLN A 142 -15.86 13.81 -50.64
C GLN A 142 -16.19 15.02 -51.51
N LYS A 143 -16.43 16.19 -50.89
CA LYS A 143 -16.62 17.48 -51.59
C LYS A 143 -15.38 17.83 -52.44
N PHE A 144 -14.18 17.72 -51.88
CA PHE A 144 -12.92 17.97 -52.60
C PHE A 144 -12.71 17.01 -53.78
N LYS A 145 -12.95 15.69 -53.58
CA LYS A 145 -12.94 14.69 -54.66
C LYS A 145 -13.95 15.03 -55.75
N GLY A 146 -15.12 15.56 -55.40
CA GLY A 146 -16.13 16.06 -56.35
C GLY A 146 -15.65 17.26 -57.17
N ILE A 147 -15.03 18.26 -56.52
CA ILE A 147 -14.44 19.43 -57.20
C ILE A 147 -13.30 19.00 -58.12
N SER A 148 -12.39 18.14 -57.65
CA SER A 148 -11.28 17.60 -58.44
C SER A 148 -11.75 16.83 -59.67
N ARG A 149 -12.83 16.03 -59.57
CA ARG A 149 -13.48 15.38 -60.72
C ARG A 149 -14.00 16.41 -61.74
N LYS A 150 -14.72 17.46 -61.29
CA LYS A 150 -15.22 18.54 -62.18
C LYS A 150 -14.07 19.30 -62.85
N GLY A 151 -13.01 19.60 -62.11
CA GLY A 151 -11.79 20.22 -62.63
C GLY A 151 -11.14 19.35 -63.71
N ASN A 152 -10.98 18.06 -63.45
CA ASN A 152 -10.41 17.11 -64.41
C ASN A 152 -11.28 16.93 -65.67
N SER A 153 -12.61 16.92 -65.56
CA SER A 153 -13.50 16.88 -66.74
C SER A 153 -13.42 18.18 -67.55
N MET A 154 -13.35 19.33 -66.88
CA MET A 154 -13.17 20.63 -67.55
C MET A 154 -11.79 20.73 -68.23
N LEU A 155 -10.73 20.20 -67.61
CA LEU A 155 -9.38 20.15 -68.19
C LEU A 155 -9.33 19.26 -69.44
N ARG A 156 -10.06 18.12 -69.43
CA ARG A 156 -10.23 17.25 -70.60
C ARG A 156 -10.98 17.98 -71.71
N ALA A 157 -12.15 18.56 -71.44
CA ALA A 157 -12.91 19.34 -72.42
C ALA A 157 -12.06 20.48 -73.03
N LYS A 158 -11.32 21.24 -72.21
CA LYS A 158 -10.39 22.28 -72.69
C LYS A 158 -9.27 21.71 -73.57
N ARG A 159 -8.76 20.52 -73.25
CA ARG A 159 -7.74 19.83 -74.06
C ARG A 159 -8.28 19.36 -75.40
N ASP A 160 -9.52 18.89 -75.44
CA ASP A 160 -10.15 18.40 -76.66
C ASP A 160 -10.53 19.57 -77.57
N ILE A 161 -11.12 20.66 -77.04
CA ILE A 161 -11.32 21.93 -77.78
C ILE A 161 -9.99 22.46 -78.34
N LYS A 162 -8.89 22.40 -77.57
CA LYS A 162 -7.57 22.84 -78.05
C LYS A 162 -7.04 21.97 -79.20
N LYS A 163 -7.34 20.66 -79.22
CA LYS A 163 -6.97 19.78 -80.35
C LYS A 163 -7.81 20.10 -81.59
N GLU A 164 -9.11 20.34 -81.40
CA GLU A 164 -10.03 20.68 -82.50
C GLU A 164 -9.62 22.00 -83.16
N ALA A 165 -9.37 23.05 -82.37
CA ALA A 165 -8.83 24.31 -82.88
C ALA A 165 -7.45 24.16 -83.57
N GLN A 166 -6.57 23.28 -83.07
CA GLN A 166 -5.30 23.00 -83.77
C GLN A 166 -5.53 22.26 -85.10
N ALA A 167 -6.45 21.29 -85.13
CA ALA A 167 -6.79 20.56 -86.36
C ALA A 167 -7.46 21.47 -87.40
N GLU A 168 -8.25 22.45 -86.97
CA GLU A 168 -8.76 23.53 -87.82
C GLU A 168 -7.62 24.40 -88.37
N ILE A 169 -6.69 24.87 -87.52
CA ILE A 169 -5.50 25.62 -87.96
C ILE A 169 -4.68 24.81 -88.98
N ASP A 170 -4.42 23.53 -88.70
CA ASP A 170 -3.66 22.63 -89.59
C ASP A 170 -4.40 22.38 -90.92
N ASN A 171 -5.74 22.45 -90.94
CA ASN A 171 -6.54 22.35 -92.17
C ASN A 171 -6.56 23.68 -92.93
N PHE A 172 -6.77 24.81 -92.26
CA PHE A 172 -6.63 26.14 -92.85
C PHE A 172 -5.23 26.35 -93.45
N GLU A 173 -4.16 25.84 -92.83
CA GLU A 173 -2.81 25.92 -93.38
C GLU A 173 -2.64 25.06 -94.66
N LYS A 174 -3.34 23.92 -94.78
CA LYS A 174 -3.36 23.12 -96.01
C LYS A 174 -4.14 23.82 -97.12
N GLU A 175 -5.34 24.30 -96.81
CA GLU A 175 -6.19 25.05 -97.74
C GLU A 175 -5.48 26.33 -98.21
N TRP A 176 -4.83 27.05 -97.30
CA TRP A 176 -4.01 28.23 -97.61
C TRP A 176 -2.81 27.88 -98.50
N LYS A 177 -2.11 26.77 -98.26
CA LYS A 177 -1.03 26.28 -99.14
C LYS A 177 -1.56 25.86 -100.51
N GLU A 178 -2.75 25.30 -100.60
CA GLU A 178 -3.37 24.93 -101.87
C GLU A 178 -3.80 26.17 -102.67
N VAL A 179 -4.47 27.13 -102.02
CA VAL A 179 -4.81 28.44 -102.60
C VAL A 179 -3.57 29.20 -103.03
N ASN A 180 -2.52 29.28 -102.19
CA ASN A 180 -1.25 29.91 -102.56
C ASN A 180 -0.57 29.19 -103.73
N LYS A 181 -0.70 27.86 -103.86
CA LYS A 181 -0.15 27.10 -104.99
C LYS A 181 -0.94 27.30 -106.29
N ILE A 182 -2.24 27.63 -106.20
CA ILE A 182 -3.03 28.09 -107.33
C ILE A 182 -2.61 29.51 -107.70
N LEU A 183 -2.51 30.40 -106.72
CA LEU A 183 -2.03 31.78 -106.91
C LEU A 183 -0.61 31.84 -107.47
N GLU A 184 0.31 30.99 -107.03
CA GLU A 184 1.68 30.89 -107.54
C GLU A 184 1.72 30.35 -108.99
N LYS A 185 0.75 29.51 -109.38
CA LYS A 185 0.60 29.11 -110.79
C LYS A 185 0.03 30.24 -111.64
N ASP A 186 -0.97 30.96 -111.14
CA ASP A 186 -1.54 32.12 -111.83
C ASP A 186 -0.47 33.21 -111.97
N ILE A 187 0.25 33.54 -110.89
CA ILE A 187 1.40 34.46 -110.90
C ILE A 187 2.51 33.96 -111.82
N ASN A 188 2.91 32.69 -111.82
CA ASN A 188 3.90 32.21 -112.80
C ASN A 188 3.37 32.25 -114.25
N SER A 189 2.06 32.11 -114.47
CA SER A 189 1.47 32.24 -115.81
C SER A 189 1.39 33.71 -116.25
N GLU A 190 1.16 34.63 -115.31
CA GLU A 190 1.15 36.07 -115.50
C GLU A 190 2.57 36.65 -115.60
N ASP A 191 3.56 36.10 -114.90
CA ASP A 191 4.99 36.45 -115.02
C ASP A 191 5.57 35.92 -116.35
N LEU A 192 5.16 34.73 -116.79
CA LEU A 192 5.46 34.25 -118.15
C LEU A 192 4.80 35.13 -119.24
N PHE A 193 3.73 35.85 -118.89
CA PHE A 193 3.08 36.83 -119.76
C PHE A 193 3.76 38.22 -119.68
N MET A 194 4.14 38.67 -118.48
CA MET A 194 4.81 39.95 -118.21
C MET A 194 6.30 39.98 -118.59
N GLN A 195 6.96 38.84 -118.78
CA GLN A 195 8.36 38.78 -119.22
C GLN A 195 8.58 39.35 -120.65
N TYR A 196 7.53 39.83 -121.33
CA TYR A 196 7.63 40.50 -122.64
C TYR A 196 7.52 42.04 -122.63
N GLU A 197 7.18 42.72 -121.51
CA GLU A 197 6.94 44.17 -121.54
C GLU A 197 7.57 45.00 -120.40
N LYS A 198 8.86 45.31 -120.60
CA LYS A 198 9.53 46.62 -120.38
C LYS A 198 8.99 47.65 -119.35
N ILE A 199 9.93 48.03 -118.47
CA ILE A 199 10.41 49.42 -118.18
C ILE A 199 9.70 50.30 -117.11
N SER A 200 10.59 50.95 -116.32
CA SER A 200 10.49 52.24 -115.62
C SER A 200 10.21 52.31 -114.10
N THR A 201 11.21 52.92 -113.46
CA THR A 201 11.28 53.65 -112.18
C THR A 201 10.56 55.01 -112.25
N PRO A 202 10.63 55.96 -111.27
CA PRO A 202 11.10 55.94 -109.86
C PRO A 202 10.15 56.64 -108.83
N ALA A 203 10.56 56.71 -107.55
CA ALA A 203 10.29 57.78 -106.55
C ALA A 203 8.80 58.01 -106.09
N THR A 204 8.47 58.66 -104.96
CA THR A 204 9.18 59.68 -104.17
C THR A 204 8.76 59.65 -102.68
N GLU A 205 9.57 60.25 -101.80
CA GLU A 205 9.27 60.54 -100.38
C GLU A 205 8.38 61.80 -100.21
N GLU A 206 7.72 61.94 -99.05
CA GLU A 206 7.43 63.18 -98.28
C GLU A 206 6.60 62.76 -97.02
N LYS A 207 6.81 63.18 -95.75
CA LYS A 207 6.95 64.53 -95.14
C LYS A 207 5.69 65.40 -95.38
N GLU A 208 5.21 66.28 -94.51
CA GLU A 208 5.57 66.78 -93.17
C GLU A 208 4.33 67.51 -92.57
N SER A 209 4.36 67.90 -91.28
CA SER A 209 3.77 69.12 -90.65
C SER A 209 3.50 68.85 -89.16
N GLU A 210 4.09 69.51 -88.15
CA GLU A 210 4.50 70.91 -87.89
C GLU A 210 3.39 71.95 -87.62
N GLY A 211 3.63 72.73 -86.55
CA GLY A 211 3.08 74.08 -86.29
C GLY A 211 1.89 74.18 -85.32
N THR A 212 1.54 75.33 -84.72
CA THR A 212 2.15 76.68 -84.54
C THR A 212 1.18 77.53 -83.66
N GLU A 213 1.49 78.63 -82.96
CA GLU A 213 2.71 79.35 -82.56
C GLU A 213 2.39 80.30 -81.35
N THR A 214 3.31 80.52 -80.39
CA THR A 214 3.46 81.81 -79.62
C THR A 214 2.33 82.24 -78.63
N ARG A 215 2.37 83.34 -77.83
CA ARG A 215 3.31 84.50 -77.63
C ARG A 215 3.01 85.18 -76.27
N GLY A 216 3.95 85.96 -75.71
CA GLY A 216 3.62 87.14 -74.88
C GLY A 216 4.20 87.24 -73.45
N SER A 217 4.97 88.31 -73.22
CA SER A 217 5.39 88.86 -71.91
C SER A 217 4.74 90.28 -71.76
N PRO A 218 4.96 91.15 -70.74
CA PRO A 218 5.75 91.04 -69.50
C PRO A 218 5.16 91.69 -68.20
N ASN A 219 5.91 91.54 -67.09
CA ASN A 219 6.26 92.58 -66.08
C ASN A 219 5.58 92.73 -64.69
N ASP A 220 6.47 92.99 -63.72
CA ASP A 220 6.37 93.73 -62.43
C ASP A 220 5.61 93.22 -61.17
N GLY A 221 6.12 93.62 -59.98
CA GLY A 221 5.21 94.01 -58.86
C GLY A 221 5.22 93.31 -57.48
N ASN A 222 6.38 93.08 -56.84
CA ASN A 222 6.61 93.15 -55.37
C ASN A 222 5.60 92.65 -54.27
N ASN A 223 6.12 91.75 -53.41
CA ASN A 223 6.02 91.72 -51.93
C ASN A 223 4.79 91.21 -51.11
N GLU A 224 5.16 90.61 -49.96
CA GLU A 224 4.38 90.24 -48.75
C GLU A 224 3.51 88.95 -48.75
N ARG A 225 3.53 88.09 -47.72
CA ARG A 225 4.53 87.77 -46.67
C ARG A 225 4.21 86.40 -46.00
N SER A 226 5.25 85.67 -45.59
CA SER A 226 5.27 84.67 -44.49
C SER A 226 4.14 83.62 -44.34
N CYS A 227 3.88 82.80 -45.36
CA CYS A 227 3.34 81.43 -45.17
C CYS A 227 3.88 80.44 -46.22
N VAL A 228 4.16 80.94 -47.43
CA VAL A 228 4.68 80.15 -48.57
C VAL A 228 6.12 79.66 -48.36
N ARG A 229 6.92 80.28 -47.49
CA ARG A 229 8.37 80.02 -47.38
C ARG A 229 8.71 78.61 -46.87
N ASP A 230 7.87 78.03 -46.02
CA ASP A 230 8.12 76.68 -45.47
C ASP A 230 7.57 75.58 -46.38
N ALA A 231 6.55 75.90 -47.20
CA ALA A 231 6.16 75.08 -48.34
C ALA A 231 7.26 75.09 -49.41
N VAL A 232 7.80 76.26 -49.76
CA VAL A 232 8.91 76.40 -50.73
C VAL A 232 10.17 75.68 -50.24
N LYS A 233 10.59 75.82 -48.98
CA LYS A 233 11.73 75.04 -48.46
C LYS A 233 11.49 73.53 -48.49
N LYS A 234 10.28 73.06 -48.19
CA LYS A 234 9.94 71.65 -48.35
C LYS A 234 10.00 71.24 -49.83
N VAL A 235 9.47 72.04 -50.74
CA VAL A 235 9.55 71.80 -52.19
C VAL A 235 10.99 71.85 -52.71
N GLU A 236 11.85 72.72 -52.18
CA GLU A 236 13.30 72.79 -52.48
C GLU A 236 14.03 71.55 -51.96
N MET A 237 13.80 71.13 -50.71
CA MET A 237 14.37 69.89 -50.15
C MET A 237 13.86 68.64 -50.86
N PHE A 238 12.57 68.58 -51.18
CA PHE A 238 12.00 67.50 -51.99
C PHE A 238 12.53 67.56 -53.42
N SER A 239 12.79 68.73 -54.00
CA SER A 239 13.41 68.88 -55.33
C SER A 239 14.87 68.44 -55.35
N GLU A 240 15.66 68.75 -54.31
CA GLU A 240 17.02 68.21 -54.16
C GLU A 240 17.03 66.70 -53.93
N ALA A 241 16.10 66.18 -53.14
CA ALA A 241 15.93 64.74 -52.96
C ALA A 241 15.48 64.06 -54.27
N PHE A 242 14.56 64.67 -55.03
CA PHE A 242 14.13 64.21 -56.34
C PHE A 242 15.29 64.23 -57.35
N LYS A 243 16.12 65.28 -57.39
CA LYS A 243 17.31 65.31 -58.25
C LYS A 243 18.30 64.20 -57.93
N LYS A 244 18.56 63.95 -56.65
CA LYS A 244 19.42 62.82 -56.22
C LYS A 244 18.81 61.47 -56.55
N LEU A 245 17.48 61.31 -56.44
CA LEU A 245 16.78 60.11 -56.88
C LEU A 245 16.80 59.96 -58.41
N GLN A 246 16.70 61.05 -59.16
CA GLN A 246 16.76 61.09 -60.62
C GLN A 246 18.16 60.72 -61.15
N GLU A 247 19.22 61.19 -60.49
CA GLU A 247 20.62 60.77 -60.77
C GLU A 247 20.86 59.28 -60.49
N VAL A 248 20.20 58.70 -59.48
CA VAL A 248 20.36 57.29 -59.10
C VAL A 248 19.46 56.34 -59.92
N ALA A 249 18.26 56.77 -60.30
CA ALA A 249 17.29 55.96 -61.05
C ALA A 249 17.45 56.04 -62.58
N GLY A 250 18.06 57.11 -63.10
CA GLY A 250 18.39 57.24 -64.53
C GLY A 250 17.20 57.43 -65.48
N THR A 251 15.99 57.67 -64.96
CA THR A 251 14.77 57.89 -65.75
C THR A 251 14.35 59.35 -65.76
N ASN A 252 13.91 59.84 -66.93
CA ASN A 252 13.53 61.25 -67.13
C ASN A 252 12.04 61.54 -66.87
N ASP A 253 11.25 60.53 -66.49
CA ASP A 253 9.82 60.67 -66.19
C ASP A 253 9.58 60.63 -64.68
N VAL A 254 8.91 61.67 -64.18
CA VAL A 254 8.59 61.87 -62.77
C VAL A 254 7.55 60.85 -62.28
N GLU A 255 6.64 60.41 -63.15
CA GLU A 255 5.53 59.53 -62.77
C GLU A 255 6.01 58.09 -62.55
N ASP A 256 7.00 57.62 -63.32
CA ASP A 256 7.63 56.32 -63.11
C ASP A 256 8.54 56.30 -61.88
N LEU A 257 9.22 57.42 -61.58
CA LEU A 257 10.04 57.53 -60.37
C LEU A 257 9.18 57.47 -59.09
N VAL A 258 7.98 58.06 -59.11
CA VAL A 258 7.00 57.93 -58.02
C VAL A 258 6.45 56.50 -57.91
N LYS A 259 6.18 55.79 -59.03
CA LYS A 259 5.77 54.37 -58.98
C LYS A 259 6.84 53.51 -58.32
N ILE A 260 8.10 53.64 -58.73
CA ILE A 260 9.24 52.91 -58.15
C ILE A 260 9.38 53.23 -56.65
N PHE A 261 9.20 54.49 -56.23
CA PHE A 261 9.26 54.85 -54.82
C PHE A 261 8.10 54.24 -54.01
N VAL A 262 6.87 54.23 -54.55
CA VAL A 262 5.70 53.59 -53.90
C VAL A 262 5.85 52.07 -53.83
N GLU A 263 6.47 51.44 -54.82
CA GLU A 263 6.80 50.00 -54.78
C GLU A 263 7.89 49.70 -53.77
N ALA A 264 8.95 50.52 -53.70
CA ALA A 264 9.99 50.43 -52.69
C ALA A 264 9.42 50.66 -51.27
N GLU A 265 8.53 51.64 -51.08
CA GLU A 265 7.85 51.91 -49.81
C GLU A 265 6.95 50.74 -49.39
N LYS A 266 6.17 50.15 -50.30
CA LYS A 266 5.39 48.93 -50.05
C LYS A 266 6.28 47.75 -49.65
N HIS A 267 7.41 47.57 -50.34
CA HIS A 267 8.38 46.53 -49.99
C HIS A 267 8.98 46.77 -48.60
N ASN A 268 9.34 48.01 -48.28
CA ASN A 268 9.91 48.37 -46.98
C ASN A 268 8.88 48.24 -45.84
N TYR A 269 7.62 48.58 -46.09
CA TYR A 269 6.51 48.35 -45.15
C TYR A 269 6.27 46.86 -44.91
N SER A 270 6.29 46.04 -45.96
CA SER A 270 6.22 44.57 -45.84
C SER A 270 7.37 44.01 -45.01
N LEU A 271 8.59 44.51 -45.23
CA LEU A 271 9.78 44.13 -44.46
C LEU A 271 9.64 44.54 -42.99
N PHE A 272 9.15 45.75 -42.71
CA PHE A 272 8.95 46.26 -41.34
C PHE A 272 7.84 45.51 -40.61
N SER A 273 6.75 45.15 -41.29
CA SER A 273 5.72 44.24 -40.75
C SER A 273 6.36 42.91 -40.37
N HIS A 274 7.10 42.28 -41.28
CA HIS A 274 7.73 40.99 -41.02
C HIS A 274 8.77 41.05 -39.88
N VAL A 275 9.52 42.14 -39.74
CA VAL A 275 10.42 42.37 -38.61
C VAL A 275 9.66 42.53 -37.28
N ASN A 276 8.51 43.19 -37.27
CA ASN A 276 7.66 43.27 -36.08
C ASN A 276 7.02 41.92 -35.73
N ASP A 277 6.56 41.17 -36.73
CA ASP A 277 6.02 39.82 -36.55
C ASP A 277 7.09 38.89 -35.95
N LEU A 278 8.31 38.88 -36.52
CA LEU A 278 9.46 38.17 -35.96
C LEU A 278 9.84 38.64 -34.55
N THR A 279 9.67 39.93 -34.24
CA THR A 279 9.95 40.47 -32.90
C THR A 279 8.92 39.98 -31.87
N ASN A 280 7.64 39.88 -32.25
CA ASN A 280 6.59 39.28 -31.43
C ASN A 280 6.82 37.77 -31.26
N ASP A 281 7.23 37.07 -32.33
CA ASP A 281 7.58 35.64 -32.27
C ASP A 281 8.78 35.41 -31.33
N ILE A 282 9.82 36.26 -31.38
CA ILE A 282 10.93 36.20 -30.42
C ILE A 282 10.45 36.41 -28.98
N GLN A 283 9.60 37.41 -28.72
CA GLN A 283 9.08 37.66 -27.36
C GLN A 283 8.21 36.52 -26.83
N THR A 284 7.39 35.91 -27.68
CA THR A 284 6.55 34.77 -27.28
C THR A 284 7.37 33.49 -27.07
N LEU A 285 8.38 33.24 -27.91
CA LEU A 285 9.34 32.14 -27.71
C LEU A 285 10.17 32.35 -26.44
N ASP A 286 10.66 33.56 -26.16
CA ASP A 286 11.39 33.85 -24.92
C ASP A 286 10.49 33.63 -23.68
N ALA A 287 9.21 34.03 -23.73
CA ALA A 287 8.26 33.76 -22.66
C ALA A 287 8.07 32.25 -22.42
N GLN A 288 7.86 31.46 -23.48
CA GLN A 288 7.76 30.00 -23.41
C GLN A 288 9.05 29.36 -22.88
N ILE A 289 10.22 29.89 -23.24
CA ILE A 289 11.52 29.44 -22.74
C ILE A 289 11.68 29.71 -21.24
N GLN A 290 11.15 30.83 -20.72
CA GLN A 290 11.15 31.08 -19.26
C GLN A 290 10.15 30.16 -18.55
N GLU A 291 8.93 30.00 -19.07
CA GLU A 291 7.92 29.08 -18.53
C GLU A 291 8.46 27.65 -18.42
N MET A 292 9.08 27.12 -19.49
CA MET A 292 9.73 25.80 -19.47
C MET A 292 10.91 25.72 -18.47
N LYS A 293 11.68 26.81 -18.27
CA LYS A 293 12.75 26.83 -17.26
C LYS A 293 12.20 26.80 -15.83
N ASP A 294 11.11 27.52 -15.58
CA ASP A 294 10.44 27.55 -14.28
C ASP A 294 9.79 26.19 -13.97
N GLU A 295 9.17 25.52 -14.96
CA GLU A 295 8.72 24.13 -14.81
C GLU A 295 9.88 23.17 -14.50
N ILE A 296 11.00 23.26 -15.24
CA ILE A 296 12.19 22.44 -14.98
C ILE A 296 12.72 22.68 -13.56
N ALA A 297 12.76 23.93 -13.09
CA ALA A 297 13.18 24.27 -11.73
C ALA A 297 12.21 23.70 -10.66
N TYR A 298 10.90 23.78 -10.92
CA TYR A 298 9.86 23.21 -10.07
C TYR A 298 9.99 21.69 -9.95
N TYR A 299 10.05 20.97 -11.08
CA TYR A 299 10.22 19.52 -11.10
C TYR A 299 11.56 19.07 -10.51
N ALA A 300 12.65 19.82 -10.72
CA ALA A 300 13.94 19.55 -10.08
C ALA A 300 13.89 19.71 -8.55
N SER A 301 13.10 20.68 -8.04
CA SER A 301 12.89 20.86 -6.60
C SER A 301 12.12 19.68 -5.99
N ILE A 302 11.03 19.26 -6.63
CA ILE A 302 10.24 18.08 -6.23
C ILE A 302 11.10 16.82 -6.28
N GLY A 303 11.87 16.63 -7.35
CA GLY A 303 12.78 15.51 -7.52
C GLY A 303 13.78 15.39 -6.36
N LYS A 304 14.37 16.51 -5.91
CA LYS A 304 15.27 16.54 -4.75
C LYS A 304 14.56 16.18 -3.44
N VAL A 305 13.35 16.72 -3.20
CA VAL A 305 12.55 16.39 -2.00
C VAL A 305 12.17 14.92 -1.99
N THR A 306 11.67 14.38 -3.11
CA THR A 306 11.32 12.96 -3.25
C THR A 306 12.54 12.05 -3.13
N ALA A 307 13.71 12.43 -3.67
CA ALA A 307 14.94 11.68 -3.52
C ALA A 307 15.39 11.63 -2.04
N SER A 308 15.41 12.77 -1.34
CA SER A 308 15.76 12.82 0.09
C SER A 308 14.76 12.04 0.96
N GLN A 309 13.45 12.08 0.64
CA GLN A 309 12.46 11.24 1.32
C GLN A 309 12.70 9.74 1.08
N LYS A 310 13.02 9.34 -0.15
CA LYS A 310 13.36 7.94 -0.49
C LYS A 310 14.66 7.48 0.19
N GLU A 311 15.67 8.34 0.28
CA GLU A 311 16.92 8.06 0.98
C GLU A 311 16.70 7.87 2.48
N ASN A 312 15.89 8.74 3.10
CA ASN A 312 15.50 8.61 4.51
C ASN A 312 14.69 7.34 4.77
N THR A 313 13.74 6.97 3.92
CA THR A 313 12.97 5.73 4.10
C THR A 313 13.82 4.48 3.85
N LEU A 314 14.72 4.49 2.87
CA LEU A 314 15.69 3.41 2.66
C LEU A 314 16.63 3.24 3.86
N SER A 315 17.14 4.34 4.42
CA SER A 315 18.00 4.31 5.62
C SER A 315 17.25 3.76 6.85
N GLN A 316 16.00 4.18 7.06
CA GLN A 316 15.14 3.63 8.12
C GLN A 316 14.81 2.14 7.91
N LEU A 317 14.54 1.71 6.68
CA LEU A 317 14.28 0.31 6.35
C LEU A 317 15.54 -0.54 6.52
N GLY A 318 16.71 -0.07 6.11
CA GLY A 318 17.99 -0.74 6.35
C GLY A 318 18.33 -0.88 7.84
N SER A 319 18.03 0.16 8.64
CA SER A 319 18.17 0.12 10.10
C SER A 319 17.23 -0.91 10.74
N LYS A 320 15.98 -1.00 10.26
CA LYS A 320 15.01 -2.01 10.73
C LYS A 320 15.40 -3.42 10.30
N LEU A 321 15.91 -3.59 9.07
CA LEU A 321 16.35 -4.87 8.52
C LEU A 321 17.54 -5.42 9.31
N THR A 322 18.60 -4.63 9.49
CA THR A 322 19.78 -5.03 10.28
C THR A 322 19.42 -5.36 11.73
N LEU A 323 18.50 -4.63 12.35
CA LEU A 323 17.99 -4.94 13.69
C LEU A 323 17.20 -6.26 13.73
N ALA A 324 16.36 -6.52 12.72
CA ALA A 324 15.64 -7.78 12.57
C ALA A 324 16.57 -8.97 12.31
N GLU A 325 17.59 -8.81 11.47
CA GLU A 325 18.64 -9.81 11.21
C GLU A 325 19.44 -10.12 12.48
N ASN A 326 19.82 -9.10 13.26
CA ASN A 326 20.49 -9.29 14.55
C ASN A 326 19.61 -10.04 15.55
N ARG A 327 18.31 -9.76 15.60
CA ARG A 327 17.33 -10.52 16.40
C ARG A 327 17.21 -11.97 15.91
N ALA A 328 17.08 -12.20 14.60
CA ALA A 328 17.00 -13.55 14.02
C ALA A 328 18.26 -14.38 14.34
N ASN A 329 19.45 -13.82 14.11
CA ASN A 329 20.74 -14.42 14.44
C ASN A 329 20.88 -14.74 15.95
N SER A 330 20.30 -13.93 16.84
CA SER A 330 20.32 -14.20 18.29
C SER A 330 19.38 -15.36 18.66
N TYR A 331 18.20 -15.45 18.04
CA TYR A 331 17.29 -16.59 18.22
C TYR A 331 17.86 -17.88 17.66
N GLU A 332 18.52 -17.86 16.51
CA GLU A 332 19.18 -19.03 15.92
C GLU A 332 20.30 -19.55 16.83
N LYS A 333 21.18 -18.67 17.33
CA LYS A 333 22.22 -19.04 18.31
C LYS A 333 21.64 -19.58 19.62
N ARG A 334 20.50 -19.07 20.09
CA ARG A 334 19.79 -19.61 21.26
C ARG A 334 19.22 -21.00 20.98
N LEU A 335 18.60 -21.19 19.83
CA LEU A 335 18.04 -22.47 19.39
C LEU A 335 19.14 -23.52 19.22
N GLU A 336 20.30 -23.18 18.65
CA GLU A 336 21.45 -24.07 18.52
C GLU A 336 21.97 -24.54 19.90
N LYS A 337 22.08 -23.62 20.87
CA LYS A 337 22.45 -23.96 22.26
C LYS A 337 21.42 -24.90 22.90
N THR A 338 20.13 -24.59 22.78
CA THR A 338 19.05 -25.43 23.33
C THR A 338 19.02 -26.81 22.67
N MET A 339 19.24 -26.91 21.36
CA MET A 339 19.31 -28.19 20.66
C MET A 339 20.50 -29.05 21.11
N LYS A 340 21.67 -28.45 21.39
CA LYS A 340 22.81 -29.16 21.99
C LYS A 340 22.45 -29.72 23.37
N ILE A 341 21.93 -28.88 24.26
CA ILE A 341 21.46 -29.30 25.60
C ILE A 341 20.41 -30.42 25.50
N MET A 342 19.46 -30.30 24.56
CA MET A 342 18.41 -31.29 24.35
C MET A 342 18.96 -32.62 23.81
N LYS A 343 20.01 -32.59 22.97
CA LYS A 343 20.70 -33.80 22.50
C LYS A 343 21.45 -34.48 23.64
N ASP A 344 22.19 -33.73 24.44
CA ASP A 344 22.93 -34.25 25.59
C ASP A 344 21.97 -34.84 26.64
N PHE A 345 20.81 -34.19 26.85
CA PHE A 345 19.76 -34.68 27.73
C PHE A 345 19.12 -35.99 27.24
N LYS A 346 18.82 -36.12 25.93
CA LYS A 346 18.33 -37.39 25.35
C LYS A 346 19.31 -38.54 25.58
N ILE A 347 20.61 -38.30 25.37
CA ILE A 347 21.68 -39.28 25.62
C ILE A 347 21.73 -39.67 27.12
N GLY A 348 21.65 -38.68 28.01
CA GLY A 348 21.62 -38.91 29.46
C GLY A 348 20.42 -39.74 29.92
N VAL A 349 19.23 -39.47 29.37
CA VAL A 349 18.00 -40.23 29.65
C VAL A 349 18.10 -41.66 29.11
N GLN A 350 18.63 -41.85 27.90
CA GLN A 350 18.85 -43.19 27.34
C GLN A 350 19.80 -44.03 28.22
N GLY A 351 20.92 -43.47 28.66
CA GLY A 351 21.87 -44.14 29.55
C GLY A 351 21.33 -44.39 30.97
N LEU A 352 20.39 -43.57 31.46
CA LEU A 352 19.67 -43.84 32.71
C LEU A 352 18.67 -44.99 32.56
N LEU A 353 17.93 -45.03 31.46
CA LEU A 353 16.93 -46.06 31.19
C LEU A 353 17.56 -47.46 31.05
N GLU A 354 18.74 -47.54 30.42
CA GLU A 354 19.57 -48.74 30.37
C GLU A 354 20.03 -49.18 31.79
N LYS A 355 20.62 -48.26 32.57
CA LYS A 355 21.09 -48.54 33.95
C LYS A 355 19.99 -48.97 34.92
N VAL A 356 18.77 -48.49 34.71
CA VAL A 356 17.59 -48.81 35.53
C VAL A 356 16.92 -50.13 35.09
N GLY A 357 17.47 -50.80 34.07
CA GLY A 357 16.98 -52.11 33.60
C GLY A 357 15.67 -52.03 32.81
N ALA A 358 15.40 -50.87 32.20
CA ALA A 358 14.20 -50.62 31.40
C ALA A 358 14.54 -50.34 29.91
N GLY A 359 15.73 -50.77 29.46
CA GLY A 359 16.21 -50.61 28.08
C GLY A 359 15.28 -51.23 27.02
N ASP A 360 14.59 -52.32 27.34
CA ASP A 360 13.61 -52.99 26.45
C ASP A 360 12.39 -52.11 26.09
N LEU A 361 12.15 -50.99 26.80
CA LEU A 361 11.11 -50.02 26.42
C LEU A 361 11.58 -49.02 25.34
N VAL A 362 12.86 -49.03 24.96
CA VAL A 362 13.38 -48.21 23.87
C VAL A 362 13.07 -48.89 22.53
N THR A 363 12.13 -48.32 21.78
CA THR A 363 11.88 -48.71 20.38
C THR A 363 13.05 -48.28 19.48
N GLU A 364 13.09 -48.79 18.25
CA GLU A 364 14.16 -48.47 17.26
C GLU A 364 14.33 -46.96 16.97
N GLU A 365 13.33 -46.12 17.29
CA GLU A 365 13.39 -44.66 17.14
C GLU A 365 14.10 -43.92 18.30
N GLY A 366 14.44 -44.61 19.40
CA GLY A 366 15.18 -44.04 20.53
C GLY A 366 14.40 -43.02 21.37
N VAL A 367 15.14 -42.18 22.13
CA VAL A 367 14.57 -41.16 23.01
C VAL A 367 14.23 -39.89 22.22
N SER A 368 12.98 -39.79 21.75
CA SER A 368 12.43 -38.62 21.07
C SER A 368 11.90 -37.56 22.06
N GLU A 369 11.64 -36.33 21.59
CA GLU A 369 11.13 -35.23 22.44
C GLU A 369 9.70 -35.47 22.94
N ALA A 370 8.88 -36.16 22.13
CA ALA A 370 7.53 -36.56 22.50
C ALA A 370 7.54 -37.66 23.59
N ASN A 371 8.50 -38.59 23.51
CA ASN A 371 8.57 -39.76 24.39
C ASN A 371 9.40 -39.48 25.67
N LEU A 372 10.18 -38.40 25.69
CA LEU A 372 11.09 -38.01 26.77
C LEU A 372 10.43 -37.99 28.15
N MET A 373 9.23 -37.39 28.26
CA MET A 373 8.52 -37.29 29.53
C MET A 373 7.94 -38.63 30.00
N GLN A 374 7.58 -39.51 29.06
CA GLN A 374 7.15 -40.88 29.36
C GLN A 374 8.34 -41.71 29.87
N PHE A 375 9.51 -41.62 29.23
CA PHE A 375 10.73 -42.29 29.70
C PHE A 375 11.20 -41.78 31.06
N LEU A 376 11.10 -40.47 31.34
CA LEU A 376 11.35 -39.94 32.69
C LEU A 376 10.41 -40.56 33.74
N GLY A 377 9.12 -40.69 33.44
CA GLY A 377 8.16 -41.34 34.36
C GLY A 377 8.45 -42.83 34.59
N VAL A 378 8.92 -43.55 33.57
CA VAL A 378 9.38 -44.94 33.71
C VAL A 378 10.63 -45.02 34.59
N ILE A 379 11.62 -44.14 34.36
CA ILE A 379 12.84 -44.05 35.17
C ILE A 379 12.50 -43.73 36.63
N GLU A 380 11.59 -42.78 36.88
CA GLU A 380 11.13 -42.42 38.22
C GLU A 380 10.48 -43.61 38.93
N LEU A 381 9.49 -44.26 38.29
CA LEU A 381 8.81 -45.44 38.85
C LEU A 381 9.81 -46.53 39.21
N ARG A 382 10.71 -46.87 38.27
CA ARG A 382 11.61 -48.02 38.41
C ARG A 382 12.76 -47.74 39.38
N THR A 383 13.23 -46.50 39.47
CA THR A 383 14.15 -46.04 40.52
C THR A 383 13.50 -46.11 41.90
N ASN A 384 12.23 -45.70 42.02
CA ASN A 384 11.48 -45.79 43.29
C ASN A 384 11.28 -47.24 43.74
N GLU A 385 11.02 -48.18 42.83
CA GLU A 385 10.92 -49.61 43.13
C GLU A 385 12.27 -50.19 43.60
N ILE A 386 13.37 -49.88 42.91
CA ILE A 386 14.73 -50.29 43.32
C ILE A 386 15.05 -49.74 44.72
N LEU A 387 14.72 -48.47 44.99
CA LEU A 387 14.92 -47.84 46.31
C LEU A 387 14.08 -48.49 47.41
N GLN A 388 12.85 -48.93 47.10
CA GLN A 388 12.00 -49.68 48.05
C GLN A 388 12.58 -51.07 48.32
N MET A 389 13.00 -51.80 47.29
CA MET A 389 13.64 -53.11 47.44
C MET A 389 14.94 -53.01 48.25
N PHE A 390 15.77 -52.00 48.01
CA PHE A 390 16.98 -51.75 48.80
C PHE A 390 16.66 -51.51 50.29
N LYS A 391 15.65 -50.69 50.59
CA LYS A 391 15.18 -50.44 51.98
C LYS A 391 14.62 -51.71 52.64
N LEU A 392 14.02 -52.62 51.89
CA LEU A 392 13.56 -53.92 52.40
C LEU A 392 14.75 -54.86 52.67
N CYS A 393 15.69 -54.98 51.73
CA CYS A 393 16.93 -55.75 51.92
C CYS A 393 17.74 -55.26 53.13
N GLN A 394 17.87 -53.94 53.31
CA GLN A 394 18.57 -53.35 54.46
C GLN A 394 17.88 -53.68 55.80
N LYS A 395 16.54 -53.75 55.83
CA LYS A 395 15.80 -54.20 57.02
C LYS A 395 15.99 -55.69 57.30
N SER A 396 15.88 -56.55 56.27
CA SER A 396 16.08 -58.00 56.44
C SER A 396 17.52 -58.37 56.79
N ALA A 397 18.51 -57.59 56.34
CA ALA A 397 19.91 -57.77 56.72
C ALA A 397 20.17 -57.47 58.20
N ASN A 398 19.39 -56.58 58.81
CA ASN A 398 19.48 -56.24 60.24
C ASN A 398 18.72 -57.23 61.15
N ASP A 399 17.89 -58.13 60.59
CA ASP A 399 17.11 -59.14 61.34
C ASP A 399 17.78 -60.54 61.36
N SER A 400 19.04 -60.66 60.93
CA SER A 400 19.83 -61.91 61.01
C SER A 400 21.07 -61.74 61.90
N PRO A 401 21.29 -62.59 62.93
CA PRO A 401 22.40 -62.42 63.86
C PRO A 401 23.70 -63.05 63.33
N ILE A 402 24.35 -62.40 62.38
CA ILE A 402 25.77 -62.59 62.06
C ILE A 402 26.41 -61.21 61.90
N GLU A 403 27.60 -61.03 62.47
CA GLU A 403 28.31 -59.75 62.54
C GLU A 403 28.43 -59.04 61.19
N SER A 404 27.82 -57.85 61.09
CA SER A 404 28.21 -56.84 60.13
C SER A 404 28.87 -55.68 60.87
N THR A 405 30.18 -55.50 60.62
CA THR A 405 30.92 -54.30 61.04
C THR A 405 30.24 -53.06 60.49
N PRO A 406 30.07 -51.97 61.27
CA PRO A 406 29.52 -50.73 60.74
C PRO A 406 30.45 -50.18 59.66
N ILE A 407 29.97 -50.11 58.42
CA ILE A 407 30.54 -49.19 57.43
C ILE A 407 29.91 -47.84 57.74
N GLU A 408 30.73 -46.86 58.08
CA GLU A 408 30.31 -45.49 58.33
C GLU A 408 29.88 -44.86 57.00
N ASP A 409 28.56 -44.66 56.81
CA ASP A 409 28.00 -43.84 55.72
C ASP A 409 28.30 -42.34 55.95
N GLU A 410 29.59 -41.97 55.87
CA GLU A 410 30.07 -40.60 55.64
C GLU A 410 29.64 -40.15 54.23
N ASP A 411 28.37 -39.77 54.05
CA ASP A 411 27.92 -38.60 53.25
C ASP A 411 26.39 -38.50 53.15
N LYS A 412 25.70 -38.28 54.29
CA LYS A 412 24.33 -37.74 54.27
C LYS A 412 24.31 -36.23 54.01
N LYS A 413 24.74 -35.82 52.83
CA LYS A 413 24.27 -34.58 52.20
C LYS A 413 23.19 -34.94 51.19
N PRO A 414 21.97 -34.36 51.25
CA PRO A 414 20.99 -34.59 50.21
C PRO A 414 21.58 -34.10 48.88
N LEU A 415 21.59 -34.98 47.88
CA LEU A 415 21.99 -34.64 46.51
C LEU A 415 21.15 -33.45 46.04
N LYS A 416 21.76 -32.26 46.08
CA LYS A 416 21.15 -31.02 45.63
C LYS A 416 21.18 -31.03 44.11
N ILE A 417 20.23 -31.75 43.52
CA ILE A 417 19.93 -31.67 42.09
C ILE A 417 19.47 -30.23 41.85
N VAL A 418 20.41 -29.38 41.47
CA VAL A 418 20.13 -28.09 40.88
C VAL A 418 19.69 -28.41 39.45
N PRO A 419 18.42 -28.20 39.09
CA PRO A 419 18.02 -28.31 37.68
C PRO A 419 18.91 -27.37 36.86
N PRO A 420 19.24 -27.68 35.60
CA PRO A 420 19.98 -26.76 34.75
C PRO A 420 19.32 -25.39 34.84
N GLU A 421 20.08 -24.41 35.30
CA GLU A 421 19.56 -23.08 35.58
C GLU A 421 19.24 -22.45 34.23
N ILE A 422 18.00 -22.65 33.77
CA ILE A 422 17.42 -21.88 32.68
C ILE A 422 17.56 -20.44 33.14
N LEU A 423 18.44 -19.69 32.46
CA LEU A 423 18.76 -18.29 32.72
C LEU A 423 17.52 -17.42 32.45
N ALA A 424 16.53 -17.55 33.31
CA ALA A 424 15.39 -16.67 33.47
C ALA A 424 15.83 -15.44 34.27
N LYS A 425 16.85 -14.74 33.73
CA LYS A 425 17.40 -13.44 34.16
C LYS A 425 18.61 -13.02 33.30
N ASP A 426 18.47 -13.10 31.98
CA ASP A 426 19.09 -12.06 31.14
C ASP A 426 17.94 -11.16 30.67
N GLN A 427 18.16 -9.85 30.77
CA GLN A 427 17.09 -8.87 30.73
C GLN A 427 16.36 -8.91 29.39
N GLU A 428 15.03 -9.03 29.44
CA GLU A 428 14.21 -8.20 28.58
C GLU A 428 14.57 -6.75 28.91
N GLU A 429 15.56 -6.22 28.20
CA GLU A 429 15.54 -4.81 27.79
C GLU A 429 14.35 -4.65 26.84
N ASP A 430 13.15 -4.72 27.42
CA ASP A 430 12.08 -3.78 27.15
C ASP A 430 12.63 -2.38 27.49
N GLU A 431 13.57 -1.89 26.69
CA GLU A 431 13.41 -0.53 26.19
C GLU A 431 11.98 -0.47 25.71
N LYS A 432 11.15 0.27 26.45
CA LYS A 432 9.75 0.45 26.14
C LYS A 432 9.69 1.14 24.79
N GLU A 433 9.68 0.33 23.73
CA GLU A 433 9.20 0.71 22.42
C GLU A 433 7.82 1.29 22.72
N ALA A 434 7.72 2.60 22.60
CA ALA A 434 6.50 3.33 22.89
C ALA A 434 5.51 2.91 21.82
N ALA A 435 4.85 1.78 22.07
CA ALA A 435 3.76 1.26 21.26
C ALA A 435 2.88 2.47 20.97
N LEU A 436 2.68 2.73 19.69
CA LEU A 436 2.01 3.93 19.20
C LEU A 436 0.50 3.80 19.50
N SER A 437 0.18 3.81 20.79
CA SER A 437 -1.16 3.79 21.33
C SER A 437 -1.79 5.09 20.87
N VAL A 438 -2.72 4.95 19.93
CA VAL A 438 -3.49 6.06 19.42
C VAL A 438 -4.28 6.62 20.60
N LEU A 439 -3.80 7.74 21.15
CA LEU A 439 -4.42 8.39 22.31
C LEU A 439 -5.93 8.51 22.09
N SER A 440 -6.71 8.13 23.09
CA SER A 440 -8.13 8.40 23.12
C SER A 440 -8.36 9.90 22.91
N GLN A 441 -9.44 10.28 22.20
CA GLN A 441 -9.78 11.71 22.00
C GLN A 441 -9.84 12.49 23.31
N GLN A 442 -10.20 11.84 24.43
CA GLN A 442 -10.23 12.44 25.76
C GLN A 442 -8.83 12.69 26.35
N GLU A 443 -7.86 11.82 26.05
CA GLU A 443 -6.45 11.96 26.45
C GLU A 443 -5.76 13.05 25.61
N LEU A 444 -6.06 13.11 24.31
CA LEU A 444 -5.62 14.19 23.43
C LEU A 444 -6.15 15.55 23.89
N LEU A 445 -7.43 15.65 24.28
CA LEU A 445 -8.03 16.88 24.81
C LEU A 445 -7.44 17.32 26.15
N THR A 446 -7.17 16.39 27.07
CA THR A 446 -6.52 16.72 28.35
C THR A 446 -5.07 17.14 28.16
N LYS A 447 -4.31 16.45 27.30
CA LYS A 447 -2.91 16.80 26.99
C LYS A 447 -2.79 18.14 26.25
N ALA A 448 -3.73 18.47 25.36
CA ALA A 448 -3.81 19.77 24.70
C ALA A 448 -4.10 20.92 25.69
N LYS A 449 -5.02 20.72 26.65
CA LYS A 449 -5.26 21.69 27.73
C LYS A 449 -4.00 21.92 28.58
N LEU A 450 -3.33 20.84 28.98
CA LEU A 450 -2.12 20.89 29.81
C LEU A 450 -0.95 21.62 29.12
N MET A 451 -0.83 21.53 27.79
CA MET A 451 0.14 22.30 27.01
C MET A 451 -0.24 23.77 26.83
N LEU A 452 -1.52 24.13 26.82
CA LEU A 452 -1.93 25.55 26.85
C LEU A 452 -1.64 26.21 28.20
N GLU A 453 -1.72 25.47 29.31
CA GLU A 453 -1.49 26.02 30.66
C GLU A 453 -0.02 26.22 31.02
N ASN A 454 0.93 25.55 30.34
CA ASN A 454 2.37 25.70 30.60
C ASN A 454 3.21 25.87 29.31
N PRO A 455 3.19 27.06 28.69
CA PRO A 455 3.82 27.31 27.38
C PRO A 455 5.36 27.52 27.43
N LYS A 456 6.06 27.14 28.51
CA LYS A 456 7.52 27.31 28.65
C LYS A 456 8.19 26.18 29.45
N LYS A 457 8.72 25.19 28.73
CA LYS A 457 9.97 24.50 29.06
C LYS A 457 10.57 23.85 27.82
#